data_AF-A0A659NKV7-F1
#
_entry.id   AF-A0A659NKV7-F1
#
_cell.length_a   1.000
_cell.length_b   1.000
_cell.length_c   1.000
_cell.angle_alpha   90.00
_cell.angle_beta   90.00
_cell.angle_gamma   90.00
#
_symmetry.space_group_name_H-M   'P 1'
#
loop_
_entity.id
_entity.type
_entity.pdbx_description
1 polymer ?
#
loop_
_entity_poly.entity_id
_entity_poly.type
_entity_poly.pdbx_seq_one_letter_code
_entity_poly.pdbx_strand_id
1 'polypeptide(L)'
;ELNTGGDFDNAISGSGQVVKSGDETLALSGINSYTGGTTISGGTLIASNVEALGTGDVTDNAVLELNTGGDFANNIGGSGQVVKSGDDALTLSGSNTYTGGTLISDGTLVATNVEALGTGDVTDNATLELNTGGDFDNNIGGTGSVVKSGDKTLTLSGANSYTGGTTISGGTL
;
A
#
# COMPACT_ATOMS: atom_id res chain seq x y z
N GLU A 1 1.60 -4.85 22.10
CA GLU A 1 1.71 -6.00 21.20
C GLU A 1 0.34 -6.60 21.00
N LEU A 2 -0.02 -6.93 19.77
CA LEU A 2 -1.27 -7.52 19.34
C LEU A 2 -0.91 -8.85 18.65
N ASN A 3 -1.19 -9.99 19.29
CA ASN A 3 -0.73 -11.31 18.85
C ASN A 3 -1.86 -12.31 18.57
N THR A 4 -3.09 -11.86 18.66
CA THR A 4 -4.30 -12.62 18.32
C THR A 4 -4.96 -12.00 17.09
N GLY A 5 -5.78 -12.78 16.40
CA GLY A 5 -6.64 -12.27 15.34
C GLY A 5 -7.92 -11.62 15.85
N GLY A 6 -8.75 -11.17 14.92
CA GLY A 6 -10.05 -10.54 15.16
C GLY A 6 -10.07 -9.06 14.83
N ASP A 7 -11.03 -8.34 15.41
CA ASP A 7 -11.24 -6.91 15.17
C ASP A 7 -10.82 -6.10 16.40
N PHE A 8 -10.08 -5.02 16.17
CA PHE A 8 -9.69 -4.04 17.18
C PHE A 8 -10.15 -2.64 16.75
N ASP A 9 -11.21 -2.16 17.40
CA ASP A 9 -11.92 -0.91 17.08
C ASP A 9 -11.58 0.26 18.02
N ASN A 10 -10.84 -0.01 19.09
CA ASN A 10 -10.44 1.02 20.04
C ASN A 10 -9.36 1.95 19.47
N ALA A 11 -9.40 3.22 19.90
CA ALA A 11 -8.34 4.18 19.60
C ALA A 11 -7.09 3.94 20.45
N ILE A 12 -5.94 3.94 19.79
CA ILE A 12 -4.59 3.88 20.36
C ILE A 12 -3.95 5.25 20.18
N SER A 13 -3.28 5.76 21.22
CA SER A 13 -2.64 7.08 21.23
C SER A 13 -1.29 7.05 21.95
N GLY A 14 -0.53 8.13 21.82
CA GLY A 14 0.76 8.32 22.49
C GLY A 14 1.98 8.04 21.59
N SER A 15 3.18 8.10 22.16
CA SER A 15 4.43 7.95 21.40
C SER A 15 4.93 6.51 21.27
N GLY A 16 4.14 5.54 21.71
CA GLY A 16 4.49 4.12 21.65
C GLY A 16 4.36 3.53 20.25
N GLN A 17 4.98 2.36 20.07
CA GLN A 17 4.87 1.55 18.86
C GLN A 17 3.76 0.50 19.03
N VAL A 18 3.02 0.24 17.95
CA VAL A 18 2.16 -0.94 17.83
C VAL A 18 2.96 -2.07 17.18
N VAL A 19 2.88 -3.27 17.76
CA VAL A 19 3.52 -4.47 17.20
C VAL A 19 2.44 -5.51 16.96
N LYS A 20 2.24 -5.92 15.70
CA LYS A 20 1.43 -7.07 15.30
C LYS A 20 2.36 -8.29 15.15
N SER A 21 2.07 -9.34 15.92
CA SER A 21 2.76 -10.63 15.87
C SER A 21 1.74 -11.77 15.75
N GLY A 22 2.21 -13.01 15.68
CA GLY A 22 1.36 -14.19 15.47
C GLY A 22 0.82 -14.32 14.05
N ASP A 23 0.40 -15.53 13.68
CA ASP A 23 0.09 -15.89 12.29
C ASP A 23 -1.32 -15.48 11.84
N GLU A 24 -2.16 -15.05 12.79
CA GLU A 24 -3.57 -14.71 12.53
C GLU A 24 -3.74 -13.32 11.92
N THR A 25 -4.93 -13.09 11.35
CA THR A 25 -5.36 -11.80 10.80
C THR A 25 -5.97 -10.93 11.88
N LEU A 26 -5.48 -9.69 12.01
CA LEU A 26 -6.04 -8.67 12.90
C LEU A 26 -6.49 -7.46 12.08
N ALA A 27 -7.74 -7.04 12.22
CA ALA A 27 -8.24 -5.80 11.66
C ALA A 27 -8.16 -4.66 12.68
N LEU A 28 -7.51 -3.56 12.30
CA LEU A 28 -7.50 -2.30 13.03
C LEU A 28 -8.48 -1.35 12.34
N SER A 29 -9.53 -0.98 13.07
CA SER A 29 -10.58 -0.07 12.60
C SER A 29 -10.72 1.18 13.48
N GLY A 30 -10.08 1.22 14.65
CA GLY A 30 -10.02 2.42 15.48
C GLY A 30 -9.26 3.57 14.80
N ILE A 31 -9.69 4.80 15.03
CA ILE A 31 -8.97 6.01 14.59
C ILE A 31 -7.78 6.21 15.54
N ASN A 32 -6.59 5.93 15.05
CA ASN A 32 -5.38 5.88 15.88
C ASN A 32 -4.55 7.15 15.72
N SER A 33 -3.92 7.58 16.82
CA SER A 33 -3.09 8.80 16.89
C SER A 33 -1.71 8.56 17.48
N TYR A 34 -1.30 7.29 17.56
CA TYR A 34 0.05 6.96 18.02
C TYR A 34 1.09 7.34 16.97
N THR A 35 2.28 7.73 17.45
CA THR A 35 3.34 8.26 16.57
C THR A 35 4.57 7.37 16.50
N GLY A 36 4.69 6.34 17.34
CA GLY A 36 5.86 5.45 17.39
C GLY A 36 5.94 4.41 16.25
N GLY A 37 4.98 4.42 15.33
CA GLY A 37 4.93 3.53 14.18
C GLY A 37 4.31 2.16 14.47
N THR A 38 4.28 1.33 13.42
CA THR A 38 3.68 -0.01 13.44
C THR A 38 4.69 -1.03 12.93
N THR A 39 4.92 -2.10 13.67
CA THR A 39 5.72 -3.26 13.21
C THR A 39 4.80 -4.45 12.99
N ILE A 40 4.86 -5.06 11.80
CA ILE A 40 4.13 -6.28 11.46
C ILE A 40 5.17 -7.40 11.31
N SER A 41 5.25 -8.26 12.31
CA SER A 41 6.22 -9.37 12.37
C SER A 41 5.65 -10.71 11.91
N GLY A 42 4.32 -10.82 11.77
CA GLY A 42 3.65 -12.05 11.38
C GLY A 42 2.15 -11.88 11.12
N GLY A 43 1.58 -12.82 10.37
CA GLY A 43 0.17 -12.83 9.98
C GLY A 43 -0.20 -11.67 9.06
N THR A 44 -1.47 -11.25 9.13
CA THR A 44 -1.99 -10.12 8.36
C THR A 44 -2.47 -9.02 9.30
N LEU A 45 -2.09 -7.77 9.02
CA LEU A 45 -2.68 -6.59 9.64
C LEU A 45 -3.58 -5.90 8.61
N ILE A 46 -4.88 -5.83 8.87
CA ILE A 46 -5.83 -5.09 8.02
C ILE A 46 -6.01 -3.69 8.60
N ALA A 47 -5.69 -2.65 7.84
CA ALA A 47 -6.05 -1.27 8.13
C ALA A 47 -7.38 -0.95 7.44
N SER A 48 -8.44 -0.74 8.23
CA SER A 48 -9.81 -0.49 7.71
C SER A 48 -10.13 0.99 7.48
N ASN A 49 -9.18 1.88 7.76
CA ASN A 49 -9.20 3.31 7.42
C ASN A 49 -7.76 3.83 7.38
N VAL A 50 -7.54 5.02 6.81
CA VAL A 50 -6.18 5.59 6.66
C VAL A 50 -5.55 6.01 7.99
N GLU A 51 -6.36 6.33 9.00
CA GLU A 51 -5.89 6.63 10.36
C GLU A 51 -5.62 5.40 11.22
N ALA A 52 -5.90 4.19 10.72
CA ALA A 52 -5.83 2.96 11.50
C ALA A 52 -4.41 2.65 11.98
N LEU A 53 -3.36 3.16 11.32
CA LEU A 53 -1.97 2.88 11.68
C LEU A 53 -1.24 4.05 12.35
N GLY A 54 -1.99 5.07 12.79
CA GLY A 54 -1.40 6.29 13.34
C GLY A 54 -0.56 7.03 12.30
N THR A 55 0.42 7.82 12.75
CA THR A 55 1.21 8.69 11.85
C THR A 55 2.68 8.27 11.72
N GLY A 56 3.10 7.19 12.38
CA GLY A 56 4.48 6.72 12.33
C GLY A 56 4.71 5.75 11.17
N ASP A 57 5.98 5.52 10.84
CA ASP A 57 6.37 4.57 9.80
C ASP A 57 5.86 3.15 10.09
N VAL A 58 5.63 2.38 9.03
CA VAL A 58 5.26 0.97 9.08
C VAL A 58 6.47 0.12 8.68
N THR A 59 6.87 -0.79 9.56
CA THR A 59 7.80 -1.88 9.24
C THR A 59 7.00 -3.14 9.00
N ASP A 60 6.75 -3.48 7.73
CA ASP A 60 6.03 -4.68 7.32
C ASP A 60 7.00 -5.81 6.94
N ASN A 61 6.98 -6.89 7.73
CA ASN A 61 7.72 -8.12 7.44
C ASN A 61 6.78 -9.33 7.22
N ALA A 62 5.48 -9.08 7.03
CA ALA A 62 4.50 -10.12 6.73
C ALA A 62 3.50 -9.62 5.68
N VAL A 63 2.26 -9.31 6.07
CA VAL A 63 1.25 -8.75 5.17
C VAL A 63 0.58 -7.53 5.82
N LEU A 64 0.66 -6.39 5.15
CA LEU A 64 -0.18 -5.23 5.39
C LEU A 64 -1.30 -5.18 4.36
N GLU A 65 -2.54 -5.33 4.81
CA GLU A 65 -3.73 -5.17 3.97
C GLU A 65 -4.39 -3.80 4.22
N LEU A 66 -4.46 -2.98 3.17
CA LEU A 66 -5.11 -1.67 3.15
C LEU A 66 -6.52 -1.84 2.56
N ASN A 67 -7.49 -2.06 3.45
CA ASN A 67 -8.90 -2.18 3.12
C ASN A 67 -9.63 -0.85 3.38
N THR A 68 -9.24 0.17 2.62
CA THR A 68 -9.75 1.55 2.75
C THR A 68 -9.54 2.34 1.46
N GLY A 69 -10.22 3.47 1.34
CA GLY A 69 -9.86 4.58 0.46
C GLY A 69 -9.23 5.76 1.21
N GLY A 70 -8.86 6.83 0.48
CA GLY A 70 -8.29 8.06 1.04
C GLY A 70 -6.78 8.19 0.82
N ASP A 71 -6.11 9.02 1.62
CA ASP A 71 -4.66 9.27 1.49
C ASP A 71 -3.88 8.56 2.62
N PHE A 72 -3.00 7.64 2.24
CA PHE A 72 -2.10 6.94 3.14
C PHE A 72 -0.66 7.49 2.97
N ALA A 73 -0.22 8.27 3.95
CA ALA A 73 1.03 9.03 3.87
C ALA A 73 2.21 8.41 4.63
N ASN A 74 1.96 7.38 5.46
CA ASN A 74 3.01 6.73 6.24
C ASN A 74 4.00 6.04 5.29
N ASN A 75 5.30 6.10 5.62
CA ASN A 75 6.28 5.31 4.89
C ASN A 75 6.17 3.84 5.33
N ILE A 76 6.31 2.94 4.37
CA ILE A 76 6.26 1.50 4.55
C ILE A 76 7.62 0.95 4.12
N GLY A 77 8.28 0.21 5.01
CA GLY A 77 9.51 -0.53 4.72
C GLY A 77 9.39 -1.99 5.14
N GLY A 78 10.44 -2.76 4.89
CA GLY A 78 10.53 -4.17 5.29
C GLY A 78 10.38 -5.15 4.13
N SER A 79 10.17 -6.42 4.46
CA SER A 79 10.15 -7.53 3.49
C SER A 79 8.76 -8.06 3.15
N GLY A 80 7.72 -7.50 3.79
CA GLY A 80 6.34 -7.92 3.64
C GLY A 80 5.67 -7.43 2.35
N GLN A 81 4.48 -7.97 2.13
CA GLN A 81 3.62 -7.63 1.00
C GLN A 81 2.56 -6.61 1.42
N VAL A 82 2.38 -5.57 0.59
CA VAL A 82 1.24 -4.66 0.71
C VAL A 82 0.09 -5.17 -0.17
N VAL A 83 -1.12 -5.27 0.39
CA VAL A 83 -2.34 -5.65 -0.32
C VAL A 83 -3.32 -4.49 -0.30
N LYS A 84 -3.78 -4.03 -1.47
CA LYS A 84 -4.92 -3.12 -1.60
C LYS A 84 -6.18 -3.93 -1.92
N SER A 85 -7.15 -3.90 -1.01
CA SER A 85 -8.39 -4.70 -1.11
C SER A 85 -9.68 -3.91 -0.95
N GLY A 86 -9.62 -2.64 -0.49
CA GLY A 86 -10.80 -1.77 -0.47
C GLY A 86 -11.33 -1.48 -1.87
N ASP A 87 -12.62 -1.21 -2.01
CA ASP A 87 -13.26 -0.85 -3.28
C ASP A 87 -12.96 0.60 -3.71
N ASP A 88 -12.79 1.49 -2.74
CA ASP A 88 -12.47 2.90 -2.96
C ASP A 88 -11.03 3.14 -3.49
N ALA A 89 -10.79 4.34 -4.00
CA ALA A 89 -9.46 4.78 -4.38
C ALA A 89 -8.59 5.07 -3.14
N LEU A 90 -7.38 4.51 -3.10
CA LEU A 90 -6.38 4.76 -2.08
C LEU A 90 -5.13 5.40 -2.70
N THR A 91 -4.72 6.54 -2.18
CA THR A 91 -3.47 7.19 -2.55
C THR A 91 -2.34 6.74 -1.63
N LEU A 92 -1.31 6.10 -2.19
CA LEU A 92 -0.02 5.92 -1.51
C LEU A 92 0.90 7.09 -1.87
N SER A 93 1.30 7.83 -0.84
CA SER A 93 2.17 9.02 -0.97
C SER A 93 3.47 8.95 -0.19
N GLY A 94 3.62 7.97 0.72
CA GLY A 94 4.86 7.70 1.42
C GLY A 94 6.01 7.34 0.46
N SER A 95 7.25 7.60 0.88
CA SER A 95 8.45 7.13 0.18
C SER A 95 8.78 5.74 0.67
N ASN A 96 8.27 4.74 -0.04
CA ASN A 96 8.25 3.38 0.44
C ASN A 96 9.50 2.59 0.03
N THR A 97 9.92 1.66 0.88
CA THR A 97 11.14 0.85 0.70
C THR A 97 10.89 -0.64 0.87
N TYR A 98 9.63 -1.07 1.00
CA TYR A 98 9.31 -2.48 1.13
C TYR A 98 9.65 -3.25 -0.16
N THR A 99 10.02 -4.53 0.02
CA THR A 99 10.53 -5.37 -1.07
C THR A 99 9.62 -6.54 -1.42
N GLY A 100 8.60 -6.86 -0.60
CA GLY A 100 7.73 -8.02 -0.82
C GLY A 100 6.67 -7.83 -1.92
N GLY A 101 6.58 -6.64 -2.49
CA GLY A 101 5.69 -6.30 -3.60
C GLY A 101 4.30 -5.85 -3.17
N THR A 102 3.48 -5.55 -4.18
CA THR A 102 2.15 -4.97 -4.02
C THR A 102 1.12 -5.80 -4.78
N LEU A 103 0.06 -6.22 -4.09
CA LEU A 103 -1.11 -6.83 -4.71
C LEU A 103 -2.26 -5.81 -4.71
N ILE A 104 -2.80 -5.50 -5.88
CA ILE A 104 -4.01 -4.70 -6.03
C ILE A 104 -5.14 -5.65 -6.40
N SER A 105 -5.97 -5.98 -5.43
CA SER A 105 -7.06 -6.95 -5.59
C SER A 105 -8.40 -6.31 -5.92
N ASP A 106 -8.63 -5.07 -5.48
CA ASP A 106 -9.84 -4.32 -5.77
C ASP A 106 -9.60 -2.78 -5.74
N GLY A 107 -10.54 -2.04 -6.31
CA GLY A 107 -10.56 -0.59 -6.36
C GLY A 107 -9.43 0.02 -7.18
N THR A 108 -8.98 1.20 -6.77
CA THR A 108 -7.86 1.91 -7.41
C THR A 108 -6.75 2.16 -6.40
N LEU A 109 -5.50 1.85 -6.78
CA LEU A 109 -4.31 2.26 -6.04
C LEU A 109 -3.64 3.39 -6.81
N VAL A 110 -3.57 4.58 -6.21
CA VAL A 110 -2.93 5.77 -6.79
C VAL A 110 -1.53 5.92 -6.21
N ALA A 111 -0.50 5.85 -7.05
CA ALA A 111 0.89 6.14 -6.70
C ALA A 111 1.28 7.55 -7.17
N THR A 112 1.77 8.38 -6.24
CA THR A 112 2.09 9.81 -6.50
C THR A 112 3.58 10.08 -6.75
N ASN A 113 4.44 9.11 -6.46
CA ASN A 113 5.87 9.10 -6.75
C ASN A 113 6.30 7.69 -7.17
N VAL A 114 7.47 7.55 -7.80
CA VAL A 114 7.93 6.24 -8.31
C VAL A 114 8.29 5.28 -7.18
N GLU A 115 8.66 5.80 -6.01
CA GLU A 115 8.96 5.02 -4.82
C GLU A 115 7.71 4.62 -4.00
N ALA A 116 6.51 5.06 -4.40
CA ALA A 116 5.29 4.86 -3.61
C ALA A 116 4.91 3.39 -3.49
N LEU A 117 5.37 2.51 -4.39
CA LEU A 117 5.08 1.07 -4.35
C LEU A 117 6.28 0.20 -3.93
N GLY A 118 7.30 0.80 -3.31
CA GLY A 118 8.51 0.09 -2.92
C GLY A 118 9.27 -0.45 -4.13
N THR A 119 10.00 -1.56 -3.95
CA THR A 119 10.88 -2.13 -4.99
C THR A 119 10.46 -3.52 -5.47
N GLY A 120 9.41 -4.08 -4.90
CA GLY A 120 8.90 -5.40 -5.28
C GLY A 120 7.98 -5.36 -6.51
N ASP A 121 7.61 -6.53 -7.02
CA ASP A 121 6.68 -6.64 -8.15
C ASP A 121 5.28 -6.11 -7.78
N VAL A 122 4.56 -5.58 -8.78
CA VAL A 122 3.15 -5.20 -8.68
C VAL A 122 2.29 -6.24 -9.40
N THR A 123 1.43 -6.92 -8.65
CA THR A 123 0.34 -7.72 -9.21
C THR A 123 -0.93 -6.87 -9.21
N ASP A 124 -1.27 -6.29 -10.35
CA ASP A 124 -2.48 -5.50 -10.53
C ASP A 124 -3.61 -6.35 -11.09
N ASN A 125 -4.63 -6.63 -10.29
CA ASN A 125 -5.87 -7.28 -10.72
C ASN A 125 -7.07 -6.32 -10.74
N ALA A 126 -6.85 -5.03 -10.51
CA ALA A 126 -7.89 -4.01 -10.52
C ALA A 126 -7.41 -2.77 -11.30
N THR A 127 -7.14 -1.64 -10.64
CA THR A 127 -6.58 -0.45 -11.29
C THR A 127 -5.37 0.08 -10.54
N LEU A 128 -4.23 0.14 -11.23
CA LEU A 128 -3.06 0.90 -10.83
C LEU A 128 -3.06 2.27 -11.52
N GLU A 129 -3.17 3.35 -10.75
CA GLU A 129 -3.03 4.72 -11.25
C GLU A 129 -1.66 5.31 -10.88
N LEU A 130 -0.87 5.65 -11.90
CA LEU A 130 0.44 6.29 -11.78
C LEU A 130 0.28 7.81 -12.00
N ASN A 131 0.07 8.53 -10.91
CA ASN A 131 0.00 9.99 -10.89
C ASN A 131 1.40 10.60 -10.63
N THR A 132 2.35 10.24 -11.49
CA THR A 132 3.74 10.67 -11.33
C THR A 132 4.48 10.78 -12.67
N GLY A 133 5.77 11.13 -12.60
CA GLY A 133 6.72 11.01 -13.70
C GLY A 133 8.05 10.46 -13.20
N GLY A 134 8.97 10.16 -14.11
CA GLY A 134 10.24 9.50 -13.78
C GLY A 134 10.34 8.10 -14.36
N ASP A 135 11.12 7.24 -13.73
CA ASP A 135 11.31 5.84 -14.12
C ASP A 135 10.66 4.95 -13.07
N PHE A 136 9.70 4.13 -13.48
CA PHE A 136 9.02 3.15 -12.64
C PHE A 136 9.55 1.77 -13.01
N ASP A 137 10.38 1.24 -12.12
CA ASP A 137 11.21 0.05 -12.34
C ASP A 137 10.58 -1.26 -11.86
N ASN A 138 9.51 -1.18 -11.06
CA ASN A 138 8.76 -2.37 -10.65
C ASN A 138 8.18 -3.11 -11.87
N ASN A 139 8.23 -4.44 -11.83
CA ASN A 139 7.49 -5.25 -12.81
C ASN A 139 5.99 -5.14 -12.52
N ILE A 140 5.16 -5.01 -13.55
CA ILE A 140 3.72 -4.96 -13.44
C ILE A 140 3.12 -6.17 -14.16
N GLY A 141 2.38 -7.00 -13.43
CA GLY A 141 1.63 -8.14 -13.97
C GLY A 141 0.16 -8.13 -13.51
N GLY A 142 -0.58 -9.19 -13.85
CA GLY A 142 -1.98 -9.37 -13.42
C GLY A 142 -3.02 -9.05 -14.50
N THR A 143 -4.29 -9.03 -14.11
CA THR A 143 -5.42 -8.85 -15.05
C THR A 143 -5.97 -7.42 -15.11
N GLY A 144 -5.47 -6.53 -14.25
CA GLY A 144 -5.92 -5.16 -14.08
C GLY A 144 -5.46 -4.20 -15.17
N SER A 145 -5.76 -2.92 -14.97
CA SER A 145 -5.47 -1.84 -15.90
C SER A 145 -4.58 -0.77 -15.31
N VAL A 146 -3.66 -0.26 -16.12
CA VAL A 146 -2.75 0.84 -15.72
C VAL A 146 -3.29 2.17 -16.24
N VAL A 147 -3.37 3.17 -15.38
CA VAL A 147 -3.75 4.54 -15.71
C VAL A 147 -2.56 5.46 -15.48
N LYS A 148 -2.12 6.18 -16.52
CA LYS A 148 -1.16 7.27 -16.41
C LYS A 148 -1.90 8.60 -16.34
N SER A 149 -1.92 9.25 -15.18
CA SER A 149 -2.66 10.50 -14.97
C SER A 149 -1.78 11.72 -14.70
N GLY A 150 -0.54 11.53 -14.25
CA GLY A 150 0.37 12.64 -13.96
C GLY A 150 0.72 13.49 -15.19
N ASP A 151 1.07 14.76 -15.01
CA ASP A 151 1.40 15.70 -16.09
C ASP A 151 2.77 15.47 -16.74
N LYS A 152 3.67 14.75 -16.06
CA LYS A 152 5.04 14.49 -16.48
C LYS A 152 5.17 13.25 -17.37
N THR A 153 6.34 13.10 -17.99
CA THR A 153 6.75 11.83 -18.63
C THR A 153 7.04 10.78 -17.57
N LEU A 154 6.49 9.59 -17.76
CA LEU A 154 6.80 8.38 -16.98
C LEU A 154 7.35 7.32 -17.95
N THR A 155 8.35 6.58 -17.52
CA THR A 155 8.84 5.39 -18.21
C THR A 155 8.51 4.18 -17.34
N LEU A 156 7.93 3.14 -17.93
CA LEU A 156 7.80 1.83 -17.27
C LEU A 156 8.97 0.97 -17.71
N SER A 157 10.07 0.98 -16.95
CA SER A 157 11.29 0.23 -17.29
C SER A 157 11.26 -1.23 -16.82
N GLY A 158 10.44 -1.53 -15.82
CA GLY A 158 10.16 -2.90 -15.39
C GLY A 158 9.44 -3.72 -16.47
N ALA A 159 9.36 -5.04 -16.26
CA ALA A 159 8.59 -5.90 -17.15
C ALA A 159 7.09 -5.60 -17.02
N ASN A 160 6.42 -5.30 -18.14
CA ASN A 160 5.00 -4.99 -18.20
C ASN A 160 4.25 -6.17 -18.87
N SER A 161 3.65 -7.03 -18.04
CA SER A 161 3.00 -8.29 -18.45
C SER A 161 1.51 -8.35 -18.11
N TYR A 162 0.94 -7.28 -17.57
CA TYR A 162 -0.50 -7.19 -17.28
C TYR A 162 -1.33 -7.31 -18.56
N THR A 163 -2.53 -7.87 -18.44
CA THR A 163 -3.39 -8.17 -19.61
C THR A 163 -4.49 -7.14 -19.85
N GLY A 164 -4.79 -6.26 -18.89
CA GLY A 164 -5.74 -5.17 -19.10
C GLY A 164 -5.16 -4.02 -19.91
N GLY A 165 -5.97 -2.98 -20.11
CA GLY A 165 -5.59 -1.84 -20.92
C GLY A 165 -4.66 -0.86 -20.20
N THR A 166 -3.99 -0.02 -20.99
CA THR A 166 -3.28 1.17 -20.51
C THR A 166 -4.03 2.42 -20.94
N THR A 167 -4.42 3.27 -19.99
CA THR A 167 -5.05 4.57 -20.28
C THR A 167 -4.09 5.70 -19.98
N ILE A 168 -3.89 6.61 -20.93
CA ILE A 168 -3.07 7.81 -20.73
C ILE A 168 -4.02 9.02 -20.67
N SER A 169 -4.28 9.49 -19.46
CA SER A 169 -5.16 10.64 -19.18
C SER A 169 -4.36 11.93 -18.98
N GLY A 170 -3.04 11.84 -18.78
CA GLY A 170 -2.15 12.99 -18.63
C GLY A 170 -0.69 12.66 -18.97
N GLY A 171 0.06 13.69 -19.38
CA GLY A 171 1.50 13.60 -19.62
C GLY A 171 1.88 12.67 -20.78
N THR A 172 2.95 11.89 -20.59
CA THR A 172 3.47 10.93 -21.57
C THR A 172 3.89 9.65 -20.86
N LEU A 173 3.69 8.51 -21.52
CA LEU A 173 4.11 7.18 -21.11
C LEU A 173 4.99 6.55 -22.20
#